data_AF-A0AAV7DJ18-F1
#
_entry.id   AF-A0AAV7DJ18-F1
#
_cell.length_a   1.000
_cell.length_b   1.000
_cell.length_c   1.000
_cell.angle_alpha   90.00
_cell.angle_beta   90.00
_cell.angle_gamma   90.00
#
_symmetry.space_group_name_H-M   'P 1'
#
loop_
_entity.id
_entity.type
_entity.pdbx_description
1 polymer ?
#
loop_
_entity_poly.entity_id
_entity_poly.type
_entity_poly.pdbx_seq_one_letter_code
_entity_poly.pdbx_strand_id
1 'polypeptide(L)'
;MAAVQGITSEELVTAKGLLRSIQEQVTAVTAHIKNLTKKVSNGDLPTEKGLSFLELKDQLLLLYMQDLVHIIMQKTSGRSLKENPGIMRLVETRTVLEKMRPIEQKLKYQIDKLLRAAVTGSLAENDPLRFKPNPQNLMSKLEESEEEDSDKDDEDESGEGKSQSKTRKYVPPKLAPVHYDDTEADRDRRILERAKKRALSSSVIRELKEQYTDAPEEIREGRAYHMMQHGKEEQHRINYEESMMVRLNMTRKEKARNKRKLAMTSQLNSLTHFTDISALTGDANAEGHMPPAKRSKKGPKKGPKKGKKKKGFRRRH
;
A
#
# COMPACT_ATOMS: atom_id res chain seq x y z
N MET A 1 -67.13 5.40 24.19
CA MET A 1 -67.37 3.98 24.58
C MET A 1 -67.78 3.19 23.35
N ALA A 2 -66.82 2.85 22.48
CA ALA A 2 -67.10 2.12 21.24
C ALA A 2 -66.74 0.64 21.41
N ALA A 3 -67.79 -0.20 21.33
CA ALA A 3 -67.79 -1.61 20.94
C ALA A 3 -66.70 -2.54 21.54
N VAL A 4 -66.95 -3.06 22.74
CA VAL A 4 -66.48 -4.41 23.10
C VAL A 4 -67.44 -5.40 22.44
N GLN A 5 -67.31 -5.59 21.12
CA GLN A 5 -67.90 -6.74 20.44
C GLN A 5 -67.10 -7.98 20.84
N GLY A 6 -67.81 -9.08 21.13
CA GLY A 6 -67.36 -10.19 21.95
C GLY A 6 -66.00 -10.78 21.56
N ILE A 7 -65.12 -10.89 22.55
CA ILE A 7 -63.88 -11.67 22.46
C ILE A 7 -64.26 -13.09 22.04
N THR A 8 -63.80 -13.50 20.87
CA THR A 8 -64.05 -14.87 20.39
C THR A 8 -63.25 -15.87 21.23
N SER A 9 -63.74 -17.10 21.38
CA SER A 9 -63.03 -18.12 22.16
C SER A 9 -61.61 -18.41 21.64
N GLU A 10 -61.39 -18.22 20.33
CA GLU A 10 -60.09 -18.38 19.67
C GLU A 10 -59.10 -17.26 20.04
N GLU A 11 -59.55 -16.01 20.17
CA GLU A 11 -58.74 -14.88 20.65
C GLU A 11 -58.29 -15.07 22.11
N LEU A 12 -59.11 -15.72 22.93
CA LEU A 12 -58.75 -16.02 24.32
C LEU A 12 -57.65 -17.09 24.41
N VAL A 13 -57.74 -18.13 23.58
CA VAL A 13 -56.74 -19.22 23.52
C VAL A 13 -55.41 -18.68 23.01
N THR A 14 -55.42 -17.86 21.95
CA THR A 14 -54.22 -17.23 21.41
C THR A 14 -53.59 -16.24 22.40
N ALA A 15 -54.38 -15.41 23.08
CA ALA A 15 -53.87 -14.50 24.11
C ALA A 15 -53.20 -15.25 25.28
N LYS A 16 -53.78 -16.38 25.74
CA LYS A 16 -53.17 -17.23 26.77
C LYS A 16 -51.84 -17.83 26.29
N GLY A 17 -51.77 -18.29 25.04
CA GLY A 17 -50.53 -18.80 24.44
C GLY A 17 -49.44 -17.73 24.39
N LEU A 18 -49.78 -16.51 23.97
CA LEU A 18 -48.85 -15.37 23.92
C LEU A 18 -48.35 -14.97 25.32
N LEU A 19 -49.23 -14.93 26.33
CA LEU A 19 -48.83 -14.64 27.71
C LEU A 19 -47.84 -15.66 28.26
N ARG A 20 -48.07 -16.95 27.98
CA ARG A 20 -47.14 -18.01 28.37
C ARG A 20 -45.80 -17.86 27.65
N SER A 21 -45.81 -17.58 26.35
CA SER A 21 -44.59 -17.31 25.57
C SER A 21 -43.81 -16.11 26.13
N ILE A 22 -44.50 -15.04 26.54
CA ILE A 22 -43.85 -13.87 27.16
C ILE A 22 -43.20 -14.26 28.48
N GLN A 23 -43.88 -15.06 29.31
CA GLN A 23 -43.31 -15.53 30.58
C GLN A 23 -42.06 -16.40 30.36
N GLU A 24 -42.09 -17.30 29.39
CA GLU A 24 -40.93 -18.12 29.00
C GLU A 24 -39.78 -17.26 28.47
N GLN A 25 -40.06 -16.25 27.64
CA GLN A 25 -39.03 -15.31 27.16
C GLN A 25 -38.44 -14.45 28.28
N VAL A 26 -39.26 -13.92 29.18
CA VAL A 26 -38.79 -13.09 30.32
C VAL A 26 -37.90 -13.91 31.24
N THR A 27 -38.27 -15.16 31.55
CA THR A 27 -37.44 -16.03 32.39
C THR A 27 -36.11 -16.38 31.72
N ALA A 28 -36.12 -16.70 30.42
CA ALA A 28 -34.90 -16.95 29.64
C ALA A 28 -33.98 -15.72 29.61
N VAL A 29 -34.50 -14.53 29.27
CA VAL A 29 -33.73 -13.28 29.24
C VAL A 29 -33.18 -12.94 30.62
N THR A 30 -33.98 -13.10 31.69
CA THR A 30 -33.52 -12.87 33.07
C THR A 30 -32.37 -13.81 33.45
N ALA A 31 -32.44 -15.09 33.05
CA ALA A 31 -31.37 -16.05 33.28
C ALA A 31 -30.08 -15.65 32.52
N HIS A 32 -30.22 -15.24 31.26
CA HIS A 32 -29.10 -14.74 30.46
C HIS A 32 -28.44 -13.50 31.08
N ILE A 33 -29.22 -12.51 31.51
CA ILE A 33 -28.71 -11.30 32.17
C ILE A 33 -27.97 -11.68 33.45
N LYS A 34 -28.57 -12.52 34.31
CA LYS A 34 -27.91 -12.99 35.55
C LYS A 34 -26.57 -13.67 35.28
N ASN A 35 -26.49 -14.49 34.23
CA ASN A 35 -25.23 -15.14 33.84
C ASN A 35 -24.20 -14.11 33.33
N LEU A 36 -24.64 -13.11 32.57
CA LEU A 36 -23.76 -12.04 32.09
C LEU A 36 -23.24 -11.17 33.25
N THR A 37 -24.10 -10.78 34.19
CA THR A 37 -23.72 -10.00 35.37
C THR A 37 -22.69 -10.73 36.23
N LYS A 38 -22.80 -12.05 36.37
CA LYS A 38 -21.78 -12.87 37.06
C LYS A 38 -20.43 -12.81 36.35
N LYS A 39 -20.40 -12.98 35.03
CA LYS A 39 -19.16 -12.88 34.23
C LYS A 39 -18.49 -11.51 34.34
N VAL A 40 -19.31 -10.44 34.32
CA VAL A 40 -18.81 -9.07 34.50
C VAL A 40 -18.24 -8.87 35.91
N SER A 41 -18.95 -9.33 36.95
CA SER A 41 -18.47 -9.26 38.34
C SER A 41 -17.18 -10.05 38.58
N ASN A 42 -16.97 -11.13 37.83
CA ASN A 42 -15.76 -11.94 37.91
C ASN A 42 -14.58 -11.33 37.11
N GLY A 43 -14.82 -10.29 36.32
CA GLY A 43 -13.80 -9.69 35.46
C GLY A 43 -13.44 -10.52 34.22
N ASP A 44 -14.28 -11.50 33.85
CA ASP A 44 -14.02 -12.41 32.72
C ASP A 44 -14.06 -11.69 31.35
N LEU A 45 -14.57 -10.46 31.31
CA LEU A 45 -14.74 -9.64 30.09
C LEU A 45 -13.91 -8.35 30.18
N PRO A 46 -12.62 -8.39 29.85
CA PRO A 46 -11.78 -7.20 29.83
C PRO A 46 -12.18 -6.28 28.66
N THR A 47 -12.75 -5.11 28.95
CA THR A 47 -13.17 -4.11 27.95
C THR A 47 -12.10 -3.04 27.69
N GLU A 48 -10.99 -3.04 28.43
CA GLU A 48 -9.98 -1.96 28.40
C GLU A 48 -9.29 -1.76 27.05
N LYS A 49 -9.19 -2.81 26.23
CA LYS A 49 -8.52 -2.78 24.91
C LYS A 49 -9.49 -3.00 23.75
N GLY A 50 -10.70 -2.46 23.87
CA GLY A 50 -11.73 -2.51 22.83
C GLY A 50 -11.56 -1.48 21.71
N LEU A 51 -12.29 -1.68 20.60
CA LEU A 51 -12.48 -0.62 19.61
C LEU A 51 -13.56 0.35 20.09
N SER A 52 -13.20 1.62 20.32
CA SER A 52 -14.14 2.67 20.74
C SER A 52 -15.34 2.84 19.79
N PHE A 53 -15.14 2.60 18.49
CA PHE A 53 -16.22 2.64 17.50
C PHE A 53 -17.30 1.58 17.76
N LEU A 54 -16.89 0.39 18.21
CA LEU A 54 -17.82 -0.72 18.47
C LEU A 54 -18.61 -0.46 19.76
N GLU A 55 -17.94 0.08 20.79
CA GLU A 55 -18.58 0.51 22.03
C GLU A 55 -19.66 1.57 21.77
N LEU A 56 -19.35 2.59 20.95
CA LEU A 56 -20.34 3.60 20.55
C LEU A 56 -21.55 2.97 19.85
N LYS A 57 -21.30 2.01 18.94
CA LYS A 57 -22.37 1.31 18.23
C LYS A 57 -23.27 0.54 19.19
N ASP A 58 -22.69 -0.14 20.18
CA ASP A 58 -23.45 -0.90 21.18
C ASP A 58 -24.26 0.04 22.09
N GLN A 59 -23.70 1.18 22.50
CA GLN A 59 -24.43 2.20 23.26
C GLN A 59 -25.60 2.79 22.46
N LEU A 60 -25.40 3.09 21.17
CA LEU A 60 -26.46 3.57 20.29
C LEU A 60 -27.56 2.52 20.08
N LEU A 61 -27.19 1.25 19.95
CA LEU A 61 -28.16 0.16 19.84
C LEU A 61 -28.97 0.00 21.14
N LEU A 62 -28.33 0.17 22.30
CA LEU A 62 -29.01 0.17 23.60
C LEU A 62 -30.02 1.32 23.70
N LEU A 63 -29.62 2.54 23.33
CA LEU A 63 -30.51 3.70 23.28
C LEU A 63 -31.71 3.46 22.35
N TYR A 64 -31.46 2.88 21.17
CA TYR A 64 -32.51 2.50 20.23
C TYR A 64 -33.52 1.52 20.86
N MET A 65 -33.04 0.48 21.54
CA MET A 65 -33.90 -0.50 22.21
C MET A 65 -34.67 0.12 23.39
N GLN A 66 -34.06 1.03 24.14
CA GLN A 66 -34.72 1.75 25.24
C GLN A 66 -35.88 2.61 24.75
N ASP A 67 -35.66 3.39 23.68
CA ASP A 67 -36.72 4.20 23.07
C ASP A 67 -37.84 3.33 22.45
N LEU A 68 -37.47 2.19 21.85
CA LEU A 68 -38.44 1.21 21.32
C LEU A 68 -39.33 0.64 22.44
N VAL A 69 -38.73 0.18 23.54
CA VAL A 69 -39.45 -0.36 24.70
C VAL A 69 -40.35 0.70 25.31
N HIS A 70 -39.88 1.95 25.41
CA HIS A 70 -40.68 3.07 25.89
C HIS A 70 -41.93 3.30 25.02
N ILE A 71 -41.79 3.25 23.69
CA ILE A 71 -42.91 3.37 22.76
C ILE A 71 -43.89 2.19 22.92
N ILE A 72 -43.39 0.95 23.03
CA ILE A 72 -44.24 -0.23 23.25
C ILE A 72 -45.02 -0.08 24.55
N MET A 73 -44.38 0.34 25.63
CA MET A 73 -45.03 0.57 26.93
C MET A 73 -46.12 1.65 26.86
N GLN A 74 -45.91 2.71 26.08
CA GLN A 74 -46.95 3.72 25.84
C GLN A 74 -48.14 3.15 25.04
N LYS A 75 -47.87 2.32 24.02
CA LYS A 75 -48.94 1.63 23.28
C LYS A 75 -49.75 0.70 24.16
N THR A 76 -49.10 -0.11 24.99
CA THR A 76 -49.78 -1.06 25.88
C THR A 76 -50.56 -0.38 27.00
N SER A 77 -50.17 0.84 27.39
CA SER A 77 -50.92 1.67 28.35
C SER A 77 -52.04 2.51 27.71
N GLY A 78 -52.28 2.37 26.40
CA GLY A 78 -53.37 3.06 25.70
C GLY A 78 -53.12 4.55 25.46
N ARG A 79 -51.88 5.02 25.58
CA ARG A 79 -51.54 6.43 25.34
C ARG A 79 -51.40 6.70 23.84
N SER A 80 -51.75 7.91 23.42
CA SER A 80 -51.55 8.36 22.04
C SER A 80 -50.06 8.48 21.72
N LEU A 81 -49.68 8.07 20.50
CA LEU A 81 -48.32 8.17 19.98
C LEU A 81 -48.05 9.48 19.22
N LYS A 82 -49.12 10.23 18.92
CA LYS A 82 -48.99 11.51 18.21
C LYS A 82 -48.20 12.44 19.11
N GLU A 83 -47.07 12.93 18.61
CA GLU A 83 -46.16 13.90 19.26
C GLU A 83 -45.24 13.34 20.36
N ASN A 84 -45.00 12.02 20.43
CA ASN A 84 -43.99 11.52 21.37
C ASN A 84 -42.56 11.86 20.88
N PRO A 85 -41.75 12.62 21.64
CA PRO A 85 -40.36 12.93 21.27
C PRO A 85 -39.49 11.67 21.10
N GLY A 86 -39.86 10.55 21.73
CA GLY A 86 -39.17 9.26 21.57
C GLY A 86 -39.18 8.75 20.12
N ILE A 87 -40.18 9.07 19.32
CA ILE A 87 -40.22 8.67 17.90
C ILE A 87 -39.16 9.42 17.11
N MET A 88 -38.99 10.72 17.36
CA MET A 88 -37.96 11.54 16.70
C MET A 88 -36.56 11.06 17.06
N ARG A 89 -36.30 10.78 18.35
CA ARG A 89 -35.02 10.19 18.80
C ARG A 89 -34.74 8.83 18.18
N LEU A 90 -35.77 7.99 18.02
CA LEU A 90 -35.64 6.68 17.38
C LEU A 90 -35.24 6.81 15.90
N VAL A 91 -35.84 7.76 15.18
CA VAL A 91 -35.50 8.06 13.79
C VAL A 91 -34.08 8.63 13.69
N GLU A 92 -33.71 9.55 14.59
CA GLU A 92 -32.36 10.09 14.67
C GLU A 92 -31.32 8.99 14.90
N THR A 93 -31.49 8.19 15.95
CA THR A 93 -30.59 7.07 16.26
C THR A 93 -30.49 6.09 15.10
N ARG A 94 -31.61 5.79 14.41
CA ARG A 94 -31.61 4.94 13.21
C ARG A 94 -30.79 5.55 12.08
N THR A 95 -30.96 6.84 11.80
CA THR A 95 -30.20 7.51 10.73
C THR A 95 -28.70 7.54 11.05
N VAL A 96 -28.32 7.76 12.32
CA VAL A 96 -26.93 7.66 12.76
C VAL A 96 -26.38 6.26 12.52
N LEU A 97 -27.09 5.20 12.92
CA LEU A 97 -26.68 3.82 12.68
C LEU A 97 -26.53 3.49 11.18
N GLU A 98 -27.39 4.04 10.32
CA GLU A 98 -27.26 3.90 8.87
C GLU A 98 -26.02 4.61 8.31
N LYS A 99 -25.71 5.82 8.82
CA LYS A 99 -24.51 6.58 8.44
C LYS A 99 -23.21 5.99 8.98
N MET A 100 -23.26 5.18 10.03
CA MET A 100 -22.09 4.46 10.56
C MET A 100 -21.65 3.28 9.67
N ARG A 101 -22.54 2.72 8.83
CA ARG A 101 -22.24 1.52 8.01
C ARG A 101 -21.00 1.64 7.11
N PRO A 102 -20.75 2.74 6.39
CA PRO A 102 -19.54 2.87 5.57
C PRO A 102 -18.26 2.90 6.41
N ILE A 103 -18.31 3.43 7.63
CA ILE A 103 -17.17 3.45 8.56
C ILE A 103 -16.90 2.03 9.04
N GLU A 104 -17.95 1.29 9.39
CA GLU A 104 -17.86 -0.13 9.76
C GLU A 104 -17.24 -0.97 8.64
N GLN A 105 -17.62 -0.72 7.38
CA GLN A 105 -17.01 -1.40 6.23
C GLN A 105 -15.51 -1.11 6.10
N LYS A 106 -15.06 0.12 6.35
CA LYS A 106 -13.63 0.48 6.35
C LYS A 106 -12.88 -0.15 7.51
N LEU A 107 -13.52 -0.30 8.66
CA LEU A 107 -12.94 -0.90 9.87
C LEU A 107 -13.03 -2.43 9.87
N LYS A 108 -13.81 -3.04 8.98
CA LYS A 108 -14.02 -4.50 8.90
C LYS A 108 -12.72 -5.28 8.95
N TYR A 109 -11.71 -4.86 8.19
CA TYR A 109 -10.40 -5.52 8.21
C TYR A 109 -9.73 -5.49 9.59
N GLN A 110 -9.79 -4.35 10.28
CA GLN A 110 -9.21 -4.20 11.61
C GLN A 110 -9.97 -5.03 12.66
N ILE A 111 -11.30 -5.05 12.56
CA ILE A 111 -12.17 -5.88 13.41
C ILE A 111 -11.84 -7.36 13.18
N ASP A 112 -11.84 -7.81 11.92
CA ASP A 112 -11.52 -9.20 11.56
C ASP A 112 -10.10 -9.59 12.00
N LYS A 113 -9.14 -8.67 11.90
CA LYS A 113 -7.75 -8.88 12.35
C LYS A 113 -7.68 -9.05 13.86
N LEU A 114 -8.36 -8.21 14.63
CA LEU A 114 -8.40 -8.30 16.09
C LEU A 114 -9.13 -9.56 16.56
N LEU A 115 -10.23 -9.94 15.89
CA LEU A 115 -10.93 -11.19 16.15
C LEU A 115 -10.04 -12.41 15.87
N ARG A 116 -9.30 -12.40 14.74
CA ARG A 116 -8.32 -13.46 14.43
C ARG A 116 -7.20 -13.51 15.47
N ALA A 117 -6.68 -12.37 15.90
CA ALA A 117 -5.64 -12.33 16.93
C ALA A 117 -6.15 -12.87 18.28
N ALA A 118 -7.39 -12.54 18.67
CA ALA A 118 -8.01 -13.05 19.88
C ALA A 118 -8.26 -14.58 19.84
N VAL A 119 -8.67 -15.12 18.69
CA VAL A 119 -8.94 -16.56 18.52
C VAL A 119 -7.65 -17.37 18.36
N THR A 120 -6.66 -16.84 17.64
CA THR A 120 -5.46 -17.60 17.21
C THR A 120 -4.23 -17.29 18.06
N GLY A 121 -4.28 -16.26 18.92
CA GLY A 121 -3.15 -15.84 19.76
C GLY A 121 -1.96 -15.22 19.02
N SER A 122 -2.01 -15.09 17.68
CA SER A 122 -0.93 -14.56 16.86
C SER A 122 -1.48 -13.72 15.69
N LEU A 123 -0.80 -12.61 15.37
CA LEU A 123 -1.08 -11.84 14.15
C LEU A 123 -0.47 -12.60 12.96
N ALA A 124 -1.31 -12.99 12.00
CA ALA A 124 -0.86 -13.72 10.81
C ALA A 124 0.34 -13.05 10.13
N GLU A 125 1.34 -13.84 9.73
CA GLU A 125 2.56 -13.33 9.07
C GLU A 125 2.25 -12.55 7.78
N ASN A 126 1.14 -12.87 7.11
CA ASN A 126 0.70 -12.31 5.84
C ASN A 126 -0.26 -11.11 5.98
N ASP A 127 0.03 -10.14 6.84
CA ASP A 127 -0.76 -8.91 6.97
C ASP A 127 -0.22 -7.79 6.05
N PRO A 128 -0.99 -7.34 5.04
CA PRO A 128 -0.61 -6.26 4.12
C PRO A 128 -0.31 -4.92 4.82
N LEU A 129 -0.83 -4.69 6.03
CA LEU A 129 -0.56 -3.47 6.81
C LEU A 129 0.72 -3.54 7.65
N ARG A 130 1.39 -4.69 7.77
CA ARG A 130 2.72 -4.79 8.43
C ARG A 130 3.81 -4.04 7.64
N PHE A 131 3.58 -3.77 6.36
CA PHE A 131 4.51 -3.04 5.49
C PHE A 131 4.35 -1.51 5.58
N LYS A 132 3.49 -0.99 6.47
CA LYS A 132 3.48 0.44 6.73
C LYS A 132 4.79 0.86 7.43
N PRO A 133 5.40 1.99 7.04
CA PRO A 133 6.52 2.53 7.80
C PRO A 133 6.07 2.76 9.24
N ASN A 134 6.75 2.17 10.22
CA ASN A 134 6.54 2.44 11.63
C ASN A 134 7.40 3.65 12.03
N PRO A 135 6.84 4.88 12.15
CA PRO A 135 7.62 6.06 12.52
C PRO A 135 8.17 5.95 13.95
N GLN A 136 7.55 5.16 14.82
CA GLN A 136 8.05 4.89 16.18
C GLN A 136 9.44 4.23 16.18
N ASN A 137 9.76 3.44 15.17
CA ASN A 137 11.06 2.78 15.02
C ASN A 137 12.18 3.74 14.57
N LEU A 138 11.81 4.96 14.17
CA LEU A 138 12.74 6.06 13.89
C LEU A 138 12.91 6.94 15.13
N MET A 139 11.85 7.14 15.91
CA MET A 139 11.87 7.95 17.14
C MET A 139 12.73 7.31 18.24
N SER A 140 12.66 5.99 18.42
CA SER A 140 13.49 5.29 19.42
C SER A 140 15.00 5.42 19.15
N LYS A 141 15.39 5.64 17.88
CA LYS A 141 16.79 5.87 17.49
C LYS A 141 17.23 7.33 17.60
N LEU A 142 16.28 8.24 17.82
CA LEU A 142 16.54 9.66 18.04
C LEU A 142 16.63 9.95 19.55
N GLU A 143 15.75 9.33 20.35
CA GLU A 143 15.81 9.40 21.82
C GLU A 143 17.06 8.72 22.41
N GLU A 144 17.53 7.61 21.81
CA GLU A 144 18.81 6.97 22.18
C GLU A 144 20.06 7.83 21.82
N SER A 145 19.86 9.00 21.17
CA SER A 145 20.95 9.95 20.91
C SER A 145 20.98 11.18 21.83
N GLU A 146 20.00 11.32 22.74
CA GLU A 146 19.88 12.48 23.64
C GLU A 146 19.92 12.14 25.14
N GLU A 147 20.03 10.88 25.53
CA GLU A 147 20.18 10.47 26.93
C GLU A 147 21.32 9.46 27.10
N GLU A 148 22.56 9.91 27.27
CA GLU A 148 23.61 9.18 28.00
C GLU A 148 24.83 10.10 28.22
N ASP A 149 24.76 10.93 29.26
CA ASP A 149 25.93 11.56 29.88
C ASP A 149 25.61 11.80 31.38
N SER A 150 25.82 10.78 32.22
CA SER A 150 25.90 10.90 33.69
C SER A 150 26.18 9.53 34.34
N ASP A 151 27.46 9.24 34.54
CA ASP A 151 28.12 8.25 35.40
C ASP A 151 27.27 7.49 36.45
N LYS A 152 27.38 6.15 36.44
CA LYS A 152 27.70 5.34 37.64
C LYS A 152 28.53 4.10 37.25
N ASP A 153 29.72 4.04 37.83
CA ASP A 153 30.64 2.90 37.88
C ASP A 153 29.98 1.63 38.44
N ASP A 154 30.30 0.46 37.88
CA ASP A 154 31.17 -0.53 38.53
C ASP A 154 31.35 -1.83 37.69
N GLU A 155 32.61 -2.24 37.61
CA GLU A 155 33.19 -3.59 37.44
C GLU A 155 33.17 -4.33 36.06
N ASP A 156 34.36 -4.31 35.42
CA ASP A 156 35.19 -5.43 34.94
C ASP A 156 34.54 -6.59 34.13
N GLU A 157 35.07 -7.11 33.01
CA GLU A 157 36.43 -7.15 32.49
C GLU A 157 36.40 -7.68 31.03
N SER A 158 37.23 -7.11 30.14
CA SER A 158 37.81 -7.73 28.92
C SER A 158 36.89 -8.20 27.77
N GLY A 159 37.14 -7.96 26.47
CA GLY A 159 38.30 -7.47 25.76
C GLY A 159 37.95 -7.16 24.29
N GLU A 160 38.23 -5.91 23.94
CA GLU A 160 38.60 -5.30 22.65
C GLU A 160 38.17 -5.88 21.28
N GLY A 161 37.51 -5.00 20.52
CA GLY A 161 37.48 -5.00 19.06
C GLY A 161 37.18 -3.61 18.50
N LYS A 162 38.04 -2.62 18.79
CA LYS A 162 37.93 -1.25 18.24
C LYS A 162 38.00 -1.25 16.71
N SER A 163 37.03 -0.62 16.04
CA SER A 163 37.32 0.12 14.81
C SER A 163 36.38 1.31 14.57
N GLN A 164 36.91 2.48 14.94
CA GLN A 164 36.74 3.81 14.32
C GLN A 164 35.33 4.39 14.12
N SER A 165 35.06 5.42 14.91
CA SER A 165 34.11 6.50 14.64
C SER A 165 34.41 7.19 13.29
N LYS A 166 33.80 6.68 12.22
CA LYS A 166 33.56 7.45 11.01
C LYS A 166 32.10 7.86 11.00
N THR A 167 31.84 9.14 10.77
CA THR A 167 30.54 9.76 10.50
C THR A 167 29.64 8.74 9.81
N ARG A 168 28.56 8.29 10.47
CA ARG A 168 27.67 7.22 9.95
C ARG A 168 26.97 7.72 8.69
N LYS A 169 27.67 7.61 7.55
CA LYS A 169 27.14 7.88 6.22
C LYS A 169 26.04 6.87 5.96
N TYR A 170 24.80 7.34 5.83
CA TYR A 170 23.67 6.48 5.50
C TYR A 170 23.99 5.68 4.23
N VAL A 171 24.02 4.35 4.37
CA VAL A 171 24.17 3.42 3.25
C VAL A 171 22.79 2.81 3.02
N PRO A 172 22.13 3.10 1.88
CA PRO A 172 20.87 2.47 1.53
C PRO A 172 21.01 0.94 1.57
N PRO A 173 20.02 0.22 2.13
CA PRO A 173 20.07 -1.23 2.20
C PRO A 173 20.22 -1.79 0.79
N LYS A 174 21.18 -2.71 0.62
CA LYS A 174 21.38 -3.39 -0.66
C LYS A 174 20.28 -4.44 -0.78
N LEU A 175 19.25 -4.16 -1.57
CA LEU A 175 18.23 -5.15 -1.89
C LEU A 175 18.91 -6.31 -2.64
N ALA A 176 18.89 -7.50 -2.03
CA ALA A 176 19.26 -8.73 -2.72
C ALA A 176 18.23 -8.98 -3.84
N PRO A 177 18.65 -9.41 -5.04
CA PRO A 177 17.72 -9.78 -6.09
C PRO A 177 16.78 -10.87 -5.57
N VAL A 178 15.50 -10.54 -5.44
CA VAL A 178 14.46 -11.52 -5.14
C VAL A 178 14.19 -12.31 -6.42
N HIS A 179 14.28 -13.64 -6.33
CA HIS A 179 13.93 -14.52 -7.43
C HIS A 179 12.41 -14.43 -7.63
N TYR A 180 11.97 -13.92 -8.79
CA TYR A 180 10.59 -14.06 -9.21
C TYR A 180 10.43 -15.43 -9.85
N ASP A 181 9.45 -16.21 -9.41
CA ASP A 181 9.06 -17.47 -10.04
C ASP A 181 8.27 -17.20 -11.34
N ASP A 182 8.85 -16.37 -12.21
CA ASP A 182 8.36 -16.14 -13.56
C ASP A 182 8.49 -17.47 -14.31
N THR A 183 7.38 -18.05 -14.76
CA THR A 183 7.40 -19.18 -15.70
C THR A 183 8.14 -18.79 -16.98
N GLU A 184 8.72 -19.76 -17.70
CA GLU A 184 9.44 -19.47 -18.95
C GLU A 184 8.55 -18.71 -19.96
N ALA A 185 7.25 -19.03 -19.99
CA ALA A 185 6.25 -18.33 -20.79
C ALA A 185 6.10 -16.85 -20.42
N ASP A 186 6.17 -16.48 -19.14
CA ASP A 186 6.06 -15.08 -18.70
C ASP A 186 7.30 -14.27 -19.07
N ARG A 187 8.47 -14.92 -19.07
CA ARG A 187 9.74 -14.29 -19.52
C ARG A 187 9.69 -13.98 -21.00
N ASP A 188 9.22 -14.92 -21.81
CA ASP A 188 9.09 -14.75 -23.26
C ASP A 188 8.06 -13.67 -23.61
N ARG A 189 6.93 -13.63 -22.90
CA ARG A 189 5.94 -12.55 -23.02
C ARG A 189 6.56 -11.18 -22.72
N ARG A 190 7.38 -11.06 -21.67
CA ARG A 190 8.05 -9.80 -21.32
C ARG A 190 9.10 -9.39 -22.36
N ILE A 191 9.81 -10.35 -22.95
CA ILE A 191 10.76 -10.09 -24.03
C ILE A 191 10.04 -9.61 -25.29
N LEU A 192 8.95 -10.29 -25.68
CA LEU A 192 8.09 -9.89 -26.79
C LEU A 192 7.46 -8.51 -26.56
N GLU A 193 6.98 -8.21 -25.36
CA GLU A 193 6.41 -6.91 -25.03
C GLU A 193 7.46 -5.80 -25.14
N ARG A 194 8.70 -6.03 -24.66
CA ARG A 194 9.80 -5.09 -24.86
C ARG A 194 10.17 -4.92 -26.32
N ALA A 195 10.18 -6.00 -27.10
CA ALA A 195 10.44 -5.96 -28.54
C ALA A 195 9.35 -5.15 -29.27
N LYS A 196 8.08 -5.38 -28.94
CA LYS A 196 6.94 -4.60 -29.46
C LYS A 196 7.03 -3.12 -29.09
N LYS A 197 7.32 -2.79 -27.83
CA LYS A 197 7.54 -1.39 -27.41
C LYS A 197 8.69 -0.74 -28.16
N ARG A 198 9.79 -1.47 -28.39
CA ARG A 198 10.92 -0.99 -29.20
C ARG A 198 10.53 -0.76 -30.64
N ALA A 199 9.82 -1.71 -31.26
CA ALA A 199 9.32 -1.60 -32.64
C ALA A 199 8.40 -0.39 -32.79
N LEU A 200 7.43 -0.21 -31.88
CA LEU A 200 6.54 0.96 -31.87
C LEU A 200 7.29 2.28 -31.65
N SER A 201 8.45 2.24 -30.98
CA SER A 201 9.32 3.41 -30.78
C SER A 201 10.32 3.66 -31.92
N SER A 202 10.35 2.80 -32.94
CA SER A 202 11.18 2.99 -34.14
C SER A 202 10.75 4.23 -34.92
N SER A 203 11.70 4.84 -35.65
CA SER A 203 11.45 6.09 -36.38
C SER A 203 10.34 5.96 -37.41
N VAL A 204 10.30 4.85 -38.16
CA VAL A 204 9.30 4.60 -39.22
C VAL A 204 7.89 4.47 -38.65
N ILE A 205 7.70 3.65 -37.61
CA ILE A 205 6.37 3.46 -37.03
C ILE A 205 5.88 4.73 -36.34
N ARG A 206 6.80 5.50 -35.73
CA ARG A 206 6.46 6.78 -35.12
C ARG A 206 6.02 7.80 -36.18
N GLU A 207 6.75 7.91 -37.30
CA GLU A 207 6.40 8.83 -38.40
C GLU A 207 5.07 8.44 -39.05
N LEU A 208 4.83 7.15 -39.27
CA LEU A 208 3.51 6.66 -39.71
C LEU A 208 2.42 7.03 -38.72
N LYS A 209 2.65 6.83 -37.41
CA LYS A 209 1.69 7.20 -36.38
C LYS A 209 1.39 8.70 -36.41
N GLU A 210 2.41 9.54 -36.52
CA GLU A 210 2.29 11.00 -36.58
C GLU A 210 1.44 11.43 -37.79
N GLN A 211 1.62 10.82 -38.96
CA GLN A 211 0.82 11.09 -40.17
C GLN A 211 -0.67 10.74 -40.05
N TYR A 212 -1.01 9.69 -39.30
CA TYR A 212 -2.40 9.27 -39.11
C TYR A 212 -3.07 9.92 -37.89
N THR A 213 -2.32 10.64 -37.05
CA THR A 213 -2.87 11.34 -35.89
C THR A 213 -3.11 12.82 -36.20
N ASP A 214 -4.30 13.32 -35.93
CA ASP A 214 -4.65 14.74 -36.04
C ASP A 214 -4.18 15.57 -34.82
N ALA A 215 -3.16 15.06 -34.11
CA ALA A 215 -2.62 15.70 -32.91
C ALA A 215 -1.59 16.77 -33.32
N PRO A 216 -1.64 17.98 -32.75
CA PRO A 216 -0.70 19.04 -33.11
C PRO A 216 0.74 18.68 -32.72
N GLU A 217 1.67 18.90 -33.63
CA GLU A 217 3.11 18.68 -33.39
C GLU A 217 3.77 19.92 -32.77
N GLU A 218 4.63 19.70 -31.77
CA GLU A 218 5.47 20.76 -31.19
C GLU A 218 6.68 21.04 -32.09
N ILE A 219 6.54 22.00 -33.01
CA ILE A 219 7.66 22.52 -33.80
C ILE A 219 8.46 23.51 -32.94
N ARG A 220 9.72 23.19 -32.66
CA ARG A 220 10.66 24.10 -31.97
C ARG A 220 11.71 24.59 -32.96
N GLU A 221 11.81 25.90 -33.15
CA GLU A 221 12.87 26.49 -33.98
C GLU A 221 14.27 26.13 -33.43
N GLY A 222 15.18 25.74 -34.33
CA GLY A 222 16.58 25.48 -34.00
C GLY A 222 16.95 24.09 -33.46
N ARG A 223 16.00 23.15 -33.31
CA ARG A 223 16.33 21.73 -33.00
C ARG A 223 16.09 20.83 -34.23
N ALA A 224 17.13 20.10 -34.65
CA ALA A 224 16.97 19.04 -35.65
C ALA A 224 16.04 17.92 -35.15
N TYR A 225 15.19 17.34 -36.00
CA TYR A 225 14.26 16.23 -35.68
C TYR A 225 14.89 15.10 -34.84
N HIS A 226 16.16 14.80 -35.08
CA HIS A 226 16.90 13.76 -34.36
C HIS A 226 17.15 14.08 -32.86
N MET A 227 16.94 15.33 -32.44
CA MET A 227 17.06 15.78 -31.05
C MET A 227 15.83 15.41 -30.20
N MET A 228 14.69 15.07 -30.81
CA MET A 228 13.45 14.77 -30.08
C MET A 228 13.58 13.54 -29.16
N GLN A 229 14.31 12.50 -29.58
CA GLN A 229 14.53 11.31 -28.73
C GLN A 229 15.45 11.61 -27.54
N HIS A 230 16.44 12.50 -27.72
CA HIS A 230 17.30 12.96 -26.63
C HIS A 230 16.62 14.01 -25.74
N GLY A 231 15.55 14.63 -26.23
CA GLY A 231 14.69 15.53 -25.48
C GLY A 231 14.07 14.86 -24.28
N LYS A 232 13.70 13.57 -24.34
CA LYS A 232 13.05 12.86 -23.22
C LYS A 232 13.97 12.72 -21.99
N GLU A 233 15.23 12.32 -22.19
CA GLU A 233 16.23 12.22 -21.10
C GLU A 233 16.51 13.61 -20.49
N GLU A 234 16.53 14.65 -21.33
CA GLU A 234 16.73 16.03 -20.91
C GLU A 234 15.51 16.61 -20.18
N GLN A 235 14.30 16.37 -20.67
CA GLN A 235 13.04 16.73 -20.03
C GLN A 235 12.90 16.04 -18.68
N HIS A 236 13.20 14.75 -18.58
CA HIS A 236 13.17 14.06 -17.29
C HIS A 236 14.15 14.69 -16.28
N ARG A 237 15.34 15.10 -16.74
CA ARG A 237 16.30 15.83 -15.90
C ARG A 237 15.73 17.19 -15.47
N ILE A 238 15.14 17.95 -16.38
CA ILE A 238 14.51 19.24 -16.10
C ILE A 238 13.38 19.07 -15.07
N ASN A 239 12.45 18.14 -15.30
CA ASN A 239 11.34 17.86 -14.39
C ASN A 239 11.83 17.49 -12.99
N TYR A 240 12.91 16.71 -12.89
CA TYR A 240 13.53 16.39 -11.61
C TYR A 240 14.12 17.64 -10.94
N GLU A 241 14.90 18.44 -11.67
CA GLU A 241 15.48 19.69 -11.17
C GLU A 241 14.41 20.67 -10.70
N GLU A 242 13.28 20.77 -11.40
CA GLU A 242 12.13 21.61 -11.04
C GLU A 242 11.42 21.09 -9.80
N SER A 243 11.12 19.78 -9.75
CA SER A 243 10.43 19.16 -8.61
C SER A 243 11.22 19.23 -7.31
N MET A 244 12.55 19.12 -7.41
CA MET A 244 13.46 19.13 -6.26
C MET A 244 14.09 20.52 -6.02
N MET A 245 13.84 21.48 -6.92
CA MET A 245 14.45 22.82 -6.96
C MET A 245 15.98 22.83 -6.82
N VAL A 246 16.67 21.83 -7.38
CA VAL A 246 18.14 21.68 -7.29
C VAL A 246 18.72 21.28 -8.65
N ARG A 247 19.77 21.99 -9.08
CA ARG A 247 20.49 21.72 -10.34
C ARG A 247 21.40 20.49 -10.23
N LEU A 248 21.39 19.62 -11.25
CA LEU A 248 22.25 18.44 -11.30
C LEU A 248 23.55 18.69 -12.08
N ASN A 249 24.68 18.37 -11.46
CA ASN A 249 25.99 18.50 -12.10
C ASN A 249 26.30 17.31 -13.02
N MET A 250 26.62 17.59 -14.28
CA MET A 250 26.96 16.55 -15.27
C MET A 250 28.43 16.14 -15.20
N THR A 251 28.71 14.84 -15.15
CA THR A 251 30.09 14.31 -15.18
C THR A 251 30.77 14.53 -16.54
N ARG A 252 32.10 14.66 -16.56
CA ARG A 252 32.88 14.85 -17.82
C ARG A 252 32.66 13.70 -18.82
N LYS A 253 32.53 12.46 -18.33
CA LYS A 253 32.25 11.28 -19.15
C LYS A 253 30.86 11.36 -19.79
N GLU A 254 29.88 11.85 -19.05
CA GLU A 254 28.50 11.97 -19.53
C GLU A 254 28.33 13.12 -20.53
N LYS A 255 29.01 14.25 -20.31
CA LYS A 255 29.11 15.33 -21.30
C LYS A 255 29.70 14.83 -22.62
N ALA A 256 30.76 14.02 -22.58
CA ALA A 256 31.35 13.43 -23.78
C ALA A 256 30.40 12.44 -24.49
N ARG A 257 29.65 11.63 -23.72
CA ARG A 257 28.61 10.73 -24.26
C ARG A 257 27.51 11.53 -24.96
N ASN A 258 27.02 12.60 -24.35
CA ASN A 258 25.97 13.45 -24.92
C ASN A 258 26.46 14.16 -26.19
N LYS A 259 27.70 14.64 -26.22
CA LYS A 259 28.31 15.19 -27.43
C LYS A 259 28.39 14.17 -28.57
N ARG A 260 28.70 12.90 -28.26
CA ARG A 260 28.70 11.81 -29.25
C ARG A 260 27.30 11.45 -29.73
N LYS A 261 26.30 11.46 -28.83
CA LYS A 261 24.88 11.29 -29.19
C LYS A 261 24.40 12.40 -30.13
N LEU A 262 24.92 13.61 -29.97
CA LEU A 262 24.63 14.77 -30.82
C LEU A 262 25.37 14.78 -32.17
N ALA A 263 26.44 13.99 -32.31
CA ALA A 263 27.21 13.93 -33.54
C ALA A 263 26.46 13.14 -34.63
N MET A 264 26.50 13.63 -35.89
CA MET A 264 25.77 13.07 -37.04
C MET A 264 25.92 11.55 -37.24
N THR A 265 27.00 10.94 -36.72
CA THR A 265 27.22 9.48 -36.74
C THR A 265 26.14 8.67 -36.00
N SER A 266 25.48 9.24 -35.00
CA SER A 266 24.37 8.58 -34.29
C SER A 266 23.09 8.57 -35.13
N GLN A 267 22.98 9.50 -36.09
CA GLN A 267 21.83 9.66 -36.96
C GLN A 267 21.73 8.53 -37.97
N LEU A 268 22.88 8.13 -38.53
CA LEU A 268 22.96 6.99 -39.46
C LEU A 268 22.58 5.66 -38.77
N ASN A 269 22.80 5.53 -37.47
CA ASN A 269 22.36 4.35 -36.72
C ASN A 269 20.83 4.32 -36.56
N SER A 270 20.17 5.46 -36.33
CA SER A 270 18.70 5.51 -36.29
C SER A 270 18.08 5.18 -37.65
N LEU A 271 18.73 5.61 -38.73
CA LEU A 271 18.33 5.34 -40.11
C LEU A 271 18.63 3.90 -40.58
N THR A 272 19.34 3.07 -39.81
CA THR A 272 19.65 1.68 -40.20
C THR A 272 18.85 0.65 -39.41
N HIS A 273 18.03 1.07 -38.44
CA HIS A 273 17.15 0.22 -37.64
C HIS A 273 15.77 -0.03 -38.28
N PHE A 274 15.71 -0.27 -39.60
CA PHE A 274 14.47 -0.61 -40.30
C PHE A 274 13.98 -2.06 -40.05
N THR A 275 14.87 -2.94 -39.60
CA THR A 275 14.62 -4.38 -39.42
C THR A 275 13.93 -4.75 -38.10
N ASP A 276 13.77 -3.81 -37.18
CA ASP A 276 13.23 -4.05 -35.82
C ASP A 276 11.68 -4.16 -35.79
N ILE A 277 11.00 -4.07 -36.94
CA ILE A 277 9.53 -4.13 -37.07
C ILE A 277 9.01 -5.58 -37.01
N SER A 278 9.87 -6.59 -37.16
CA SER A 278 9.50 -8.02 -37.18
C SER A 278 8.69 -8.46 -35.95
N ALA A 279 8.86 -7.79 -34.81
CA ALA A 279 8.09 -8.06 -33.59
C ALA A 279 6.61 -7.60 -33.66
N LEU A 280 6.24 -6.77 -34.64
CA LEU A 280 4.89 -6.23 -34.84
C LEU A 280 4.12 -6.98 -35.93
N THR A 281 4.80 -7.44 -36.99
CA THR A 281 4.19 -8.15 -38.12
C THR A 281 3.89 -9.62 -37.83
N GLY A 282 4.42 -10.19 -36.73
CA GLY A 282 4.08 -11.55 -36.29
C GLY A 282 4.52 -12.65 -37.26
N ASP A 283 5.42 -12.33 -38.19
CA ASP A 283 5.93 -13.30 -39.16
C ASP A 283 6.84 -14.30 -38.45
N ALA A 284 6.32 -15.52 -38.27
CA ALA A 284 6.95 -16.60 -37.53
C ALA A 284 8.19 -17.19 -38.23
N ASN A 285 8.50 -16.77 -39.47
CA ASN A 285 9.66 -17.23 -40.22
C ASN A 285 10.91 -16.33 -40.08
N ALA A 286 10.87 -15.30 -39.23
CA ALA A 286 12.04 -14.46 -38.95
C ALA A 286 12.88 -14.98 -37.75
N GLU A 287 13.22 -16.27 -37.71
CA GLU A 287 14.11 -16.86 -36.68
C GLU A 287 15.58 -16.37 -36.77
N GLY A 288 15.93 -15.46 -37.68
CA GLY A 288 17.33 -15.14 -37.98
C GLY A 288 17.93 -13.90 -37.31
N HIS A 289 17.16 -12.93 -36.81
CA HIS A 289 17.70 -11.56 -36.66
C HIS A 289 17.31 -10.85 -35.36
N MET A 290 17.27 -11.57 -34.24
CA MET A 290 17.53 -10.92 -32.95
C MET A 290 19.05 -10.71 -32.84
N PRO A 291 19.55 -9.47 -32.67
CA PRO A 291 20.99 -9.29 -32.48
C PRO A 291 21.40 -10.13 -31.26
N PRO A 292 22.39 -11.04 -31.39
CA PRO A 292 22.76 -11.91 -30.30
C PRO A 292 23.10 -11.01 -29.12
N ALA A 293 22.45 -11.27 -27.97
CA ALA A 293 22.85 -10.66 -26.71
C ALA A 293 24.36 -10.81 -26.65
N LYS A 294 25.10 -9.69 -26.73
CA LYS A 294 26.56 -9.69 -26.62
C LYS A 294 26.88 -10.25 -25.25
N ARG A 295 27.03 -11.57 -25.16
CA ARG A 295 27.72 -12.23 -24.06
C ARG A 295 29.05 -11.53 -24.05
N SER A 296 29.31 -10.76 -22.99
CA SER A 296 30.64 -10.22 -22.78
C SER A 296 31.56 -11.44 -22.80
N LYS A 297 32.38 -11.56 -23.85
CA LYS A 297 33.47 -12.53 -23.84
C LYS A 297 34.24 -12.19 -22.56
N LYS A 298 34.18 -13.07 -21.55
CA LYS A 298 35.13 -13.03 -20.43
C LYS A 298 36.50 -12.98 -21.09
N GLY A 299 37.11 -11.79 -21.07
CA GLY A 299 38.47 -11.65 -21.55
C GLY A 299 39.35 -12.65 -20.79
N PRO A 300 40.41 -13.17 -21.42
CA PRO A 300 41.30 -14.10 -20.73
C PRO A 300 41.78 -13.44 -19.43
N LYS A 301 41.68 -14.18 -18.31
CA LYS A 301 42.21 -13.76 -17.01
C LYS A 301 43.66 -13.32 -17.23
N LYS A 302 43.93 -12.02 -17.17
CA LYS A 302 45.30 -11.52 -17.12
C LYS A 302 45.92 -12.08 -15.85
N GLY A 303 46.87 -12.99 -16.00
CA GLY A 303 47.72 -13.45 -14.91
C GLY A 303 48.41 -12.26 -14.22
N PRO A 304 48.93 -12.46 -13.00
CA PRO A 304 49.47 -11.38 -12.19
C PRO A 304 50.62 -10.70 -12.94
N LYS A 305 50.47 -9.40 -13.19
CA LYS A 305 51.56 -8.57 -13.73
C LYS A 305 52.71 -8.59 -12.73
N LYS A 306 53.82 -9.24 -13.09
CA LYS A 306 55.12 -9.08 -12.42
C LYS A 306 55.39 -7.60 -12.21
N GLY A 307 55.70 -7.22 -10.97
CA GLY A 307 55.88 -5.85 -10.53
C GLY A 307 56.87 -5.10 -11.41
N LYS A 308 56.42 -3.99 -12.01
CA LYS A 308 57.33 -2.97 -12.52
C LYS A 308 58.03 -2.34 -11.33
N LYS A 309 59.32 -2.63 -11.15
CA LYS A 309 60.21 -1.93 -10.21
C LYS A 309 60.11 -0.43 -10.51
N LYS A 310 59.66 0.35 -9.53
CA LYS A 310 59.73 1.81 -9.57
C LYS A 310 61.21 2.19 -9.62
N LYS A 311 61.66 2.79 -10.71
CA LYS A 311 62.95 3.49 -10.78
C LYS A 311 62.89 4.63 -9.76
N GLY A 312 63.73 4.56 -8.73
CA GLY A 312 63.86 5.62 -7.73
C GLY A 312 64.34 6.91 -8.38
N PHE A 313 63.67 8.01 -8.05
CA PHE A 313 64.20 9.35 -8.29
C PHE A 313 65.40 9.56 -7.35
N ARG A 314 66.61 9.73 -7.92
CA ARG A 314 67.76 10.24 -7.18
C ARG A 314 67.52 11.74 -6.96
N ARG A 315 67.42 12.16 -5.68
CA ARG A 315 67.59 13.56 -5.30
C ARG A 315 69.04 13.95 -5.58
N ARG A 316 69.26 15.05 -6.30
CA ARG A 316 70.56 15.71 -6.36
C ARG A 316 70.66 16.63 -5.14
N HIS A 317 71.78 16.52 -4.43
CA HIS A 317 72.33 17.57 -3.59
C HIS A 317 72.68 18.78 -4.46
#